data_AF-A0A645JNS6-F1
#
_entry.id   AF-A0A645JNS6-F1
#
_cell.length_a   1.000
_cell.length_b   1.000
_cell.length_c   1.000
_cell.angle_alpha   90.00
_cell.angle_beta   90.00
_cell.angle_gamma   90.00
#
_symmetry.space_group_name_H-M   'P 1'
#
loop_
_entity.id
_entity.type
_entity.pdbx_description
1 polymer ?
#
loop_
_entity_poly.entity_id
_entity_poly.type
_entity_poly.pdbx_seq_one_letter_code
_entity_poly.pdbx_strand_id
1 'polypeptide(L)'
;MEGLSQILNTIRLVQKGLNPRITIEGILLTMADARNRLSKDVEDEIRAHFPKEAFEVVIPRNVRLSEAPSHGKPIIYYDITSKGATAYLQLARELIQREVPSA
;
A
#
# COMPACT_ATOMS: atom_id res chain seq x y z
N MET A 1 -10.56 13.61 -4.82
CA MET A 1 -9.22 13.01 -4.96
C MET A 1 -8.39 13.64 -6.09
N GLU A 2 -7.79 14.81 -5.86
CA GLU A 2 -6.99 15.49 -6.91
C GLU A 2 -5.59 14.88 -7.06
N GLY A 3 -4.95 14.49 -5.94
CA GLY A 3 -3.58 13.94 -5.94
C GLY A 3 -3.43 12.59 -6.65
N LEU A 4 -4.33 11.63 -6.41
CA LEU A 4 -4.27 10.33 -7.10
C LEU A 4 -4.42 10.48 -8.62
N SER A 5 -5.35 11.33 -9.05
CA SER A 5 -5.59 11.61 -10.46
C SER A 5 -4.34 12.18 -11.15
N GLN A 6 -3.60 13.06 -10.47
CA GLN A 6 -2.32 13.61 -10.98
C GLN A 6 -1.23 12.54 -11.08
N ILE A 7 -1.14 11.61 -10.12
CA ILE A 7 -0.19 10.49 -10.17
C ILE A 7 -0.51 9.57 -11.35
N LEU A 8 -1.78 9.20 -11.52
CA LEU A 8 -2.20 8.35 -12.65
C LEU A 8 -1.93 9.01 -14.00
N ASN A 9 -2.16 10.32 -14.11
CA ASN A 9 -1.80 11.07 -15.31
C ASN A 9 -0.29 11.06 -15.57
N THR A 10 0.52 11.24 -14.52
CA THR A 10 1.99 11.19 -14.64
C THR A 10 2.46 9.81 -15.13
N ILE A 11 1.91 8.73 -14.58
CA ILE A 11 2.22 7.36 -15.01
C ILE A 11 1.85 7.17 -16.49
N ARG A 12 0.69 7.67 -16.93
CA ARG A 12 0.28 7.63 -18.35
C ARG A 12 1.25 8.38 -19.26
N LEU A 13 1.79 9.51 -18.83
CA LEU A 13 2.80 10.26 -19.59
C LEU A 13 4.11 9.48 -19.71
N VAL A 14 4.55 8.84 -18.63
CA VAL A 14 5.73 7.96 -18.62
C VAL A 14 5.53 6.76 -19.55
N GLN A 15 4.35 6.13 -19.54
CA GLN A 15 3.99 5.03 -20.43
C GLN A 15 4.05 5.42 -21.92
N LYS A 16 3.69 6.66 -22.27
CA LYS A 16 3.70 7.13 -23.66
C LYS A 16 5.10 7.44 -24.20
N GLY A 17 6.10 7.63 -23.35
CA GLY A 17 7.44 8.06 -23.76
C GLY A 17 8.54 7.19 -23.21
N LEU A 18 8.82 7.33 -21.91
CA LEU A 18 10.05 6.82 -21.28
C LEU A 18 10.02 5.31 -21.03
N ASN A 19 8.86 4.76 -20.62
CA ASN A 19 8.76 3.34 -20.31
C ASN A 19 7.34 2.81 -20.61
N PRO A 20 7.09 2.32 -21.84
CA PRO A 20 5.80 1.76 -22.21
C PRO A 20 5.38 0.51 -21.43
N ARG A 21 6.31 -0.14 -20.72
CA ARG A 21 6.06 -1.37 -19.96
C ARG A 21 5.71 -1.13 -18.50
N ILE A 22 5.80 0.11 -17.99
CA ILE A 22 5.44 0.38 -16.59
C ILE A 22 3.96 0.10 -16.38
N THR A 23 3.63 -0.64 -15.33
CA THR A 23 2.26 -0.93 -14.91
C THR A 23 2.07 -0.53 -13.46
N ILE A 24 0.81 -0.34 -13.06
CA ILE A 24 0.45 -0.13 -11.67
C ILE A 24 0.16 -1.51 -11.09
N GLU A 25 0.99 -1.93 -10.15
CA GLU A 25 0.80 -3.20 -9.45
C GLU A 25 -0.43 -3.15 -8.52
N GLY A 26 -0.58 -2.04 -7.80
CA GLY A 26 -1.74 -1.83 -6.95
C GLY A 26 -1.67 -0.54 -6.13
N ILE A 27 -2.70 -0.33 -5.32
CA ILE A 27 -2.87 0.81 -4.43
C ILE A 27 -2.86 0.30 -2.99
N LEU A 28 -1.81 0.64 -2.25
CA LEU A 28 -1.67 0.27 -0.84
C LEU A 28 -2.11 1.42 0.05
N LEU A 29 -3.09 1.17 0.91
CA LEU A 29 -3.49 2.11 1.95
C LEU A 29 -2.51 2.05 3.12
N THR A 30 -2.00 3.20 3.54
CA THR A 30 -0.98 3.29 4.59
C THR A 30 -1.34 4.32 5.66
N MET A 31 -0.70 4.19 6.82
CA MET A 31 -0.91 5.05 8.00
C MET A 31 -2.40 5.14 8.42
N ALA A 32 -3.19 4.10 8.13
CA ALA A 32 -4.61 4.08 8.41
C ALA A 32 -4.87 4.06 9.92
N ASP A 33 -5.84 4.84 10.38
CA ASP A 33 -6.32 4.84 11.76
C ASP A 33 -7.80 4.49 11.77
N ALA A 34 -8.14 3.31 12.30
CA ALA A 34 -9.52 2.82 12.35
C ALA A 34 -10.47 3.71 13.18
N ARG A 35 -9.92 4.60 14.02
CA ARG A 35 -10.71 5.56 14.82
C ARG A 35 -11.04 6.82 14.03
N ASN A 36 -10.37 7.06 12.91
CA ASN A 36 -10.58 8.23 12.08
C ASN A 36 -11.58 7.91 10.96
N ARG A 37 -12.75 8.54 11.02
CA ARG A 37 -13.78 8.39 9.98
C ARG A 37 -13.27 8.74 8.59
N LEU A 38 -12.45 9.79 8.46
CA LEU A 38 -11.87 10.18 7.18
C LEU A 38 -10.97 9.07 6.61
N SER A 39 -10.22 8.35 7.44
CA SER A 39 -9.42 7.22 6.97
C SER A 39 -10.28 6.11 6.37
N LYS A 40 -11.45 5.86 6.99
CA LYS A 40 -12.41 4.88 6.48
C LYS A 40 -13.09 5.36 5.20
N ASP A 41 -13.54 6.61 5.16
CA ASP A 41 -14.18 7.18 3.98
C ASP A 41 -13.24 7.14 2.76
N VAL A 42 -11.95 7.43 2.96
CA VAL A 42 -10.92 7.32 1.91
C VAL A 42 -10.68 5.87 1.49
N GLU A 43 -10.65 4.92 2.43
CA GLU A 43 -10.52 3.49 2.12
C GLU A 43 -11.68 3.00 1.25
N ASP A 44 -12.92 3.31 1.67
CA ASP A 44 -14.13 2.92 0.96
C ASP A 44 -14.18 3.55 -0.45
N GLU A 45 -13.79 4.82 -0.59
CA GLU A 45 -13.72 5.50 -1.89
C GLU A 45 -12.68 4.84 -2.81
N ILE A 46 -11.48 4.51 -2.30
CA ILE A 46 -10.44 3.85 -3.09
C ILE A 46 -10.89 2.45 -3.54
N ARG A 47 -11.45 1.64 -2.64
CA ARG A 47 -11.93 0.30 -2.97
C ARG A 47 -13.08 0.33 -3.97
N ALA A 48 -13.97 1.32 -3.91
CA ALA A 48 -15.06 1.48 -4.86
C ALA A 48 -14.57 1.84 -6.27
N HIS A 49 -13.55 2.71 -6.39
CA HIS A 49 -13.03 3.16 -7.68
C HIS A 49 -11.98 2.23 -8.30
N PHE A 50 -11.22 1.50 -7.46
CA PHE A 50 -10.09 0.66 -7.87
C PHE A 50 -10.15 -0.73 -7.21
N PRO A 51 -11.22 -1.51 -7.41
CA PRO A 51 -11.44 -2.75 -6.68
C PRO A 51 -10.42 -3.85 -7.00
N LYS A 52 -9.72 -3.78 -8.13
CA LYS A 52 -8.71 -4.77 -8.52
C LYS A 52 -7.31 -4.35 -8.10
N GLU A 53 -7.04 -3.06 -8.15
CA GLU A 53 -5.74 -2.48 -7.87
C GLU A 53 -5.54 -2.30 -6.36
N ALA A 54 -6.58 -1.99 -5.60
CA ALA A 54 -6.48 -1.84 -4.15
C ALA A 54 -6.01 -3.14 -3.48
N PHE A 55 -4.99 -3.05 -2.63
CA PHE A 55 -4.60 -4.14 -1.75
C PHE A 55 -5.67 -4.38 -0.67
N GLU A 56 -5.92 -5.65 -0.34
CA GLU A 56 -6.76 -6.02 0.80
C GLU A 56 -6.07 -5.61 2.11
N VAL A 57 -4.75 -5.81 2.18
CA VAL A 57 -3.95 -5.40 3.33
C VAL A 57 -3.85 -3.87 3.43
N VAL A 58 -4.07 -3.36 4.64
CA VAL A 58 -3.88 -1.95 5.00
C VAL A 58 -2.76 -1.83 6.02
N ILE A 59 -1.83 -0.90 5.82
CA ILE A 59 -0.75 -0.62 6.80
C ILE A 59 -1.28 0.35 7.86
N PRO A 60 -1.44 -0.08 9.13
CA PRO A 60 -1.98 0.78 10.17
C PRO A 60 -0.93 1.79 10.63
N ARG A 61 -1.40 2.92 11.17
CA ARG A 61 -0.54 3.81 11.95
C ARG A 61 -0.06 3.06 13.19
N ASN A 62 1.25 2.89 13.34
CA ASN A 62 1.86 2.13 14.42
C ASN A 62 3.16 2.79 14.89
N VAL A 63 3.32 2.96 16.21
CA VAL A 63 4.49 3.65 16.79
C VAL A 63 5.79 2.86 16.52
N ARG A 64 5.75 1.53 16.59
CA ARG A 64 6.94 0.69 16.31
C ARG A 64 7.44 0.85 14.88
N LEU A 65 6.52 1.03 13.90
CA LEU A 65 6.90 1.34 12.52
C LEU A 65 7.67 2.66 12.41
N SER A 66 7.27 3.68 13.19
CA SER A 66 7.95 4.98 13.21
C SER A 66 9.29 4.95 13.96
N GLU A 67 9.42 4.06 14.96
CA GLU A 67 10.66 3.89 15.74
C GLU A 67 11.73 3.08 15.01
N ALA A 68 11.33 2.04 14.26
CA ALA A 68 12.29 1.11 13.64
C ALA A 68 13.42 1.80 12.82
N PRO A 69 13.16 2.86 12.03
CA PRO A 69 14.20 3.60 11.32
C PRO A 69 15.25 4.25 12.22
N SER A 70 14.90 4.76 13.40
CA SER A 70 15.87 5.38 14.32
C SER A 70 16.85 4.35 14.91
N HIS A 71 16.46 3.07 14.90
CA HIS A 71 17.30 1.94 15.28
C HIS A 71 18.03 1.29 14.10
N GLY A 72 17.88 1.82 12.88
CA GLY A 72 18.49 1.27 11.67
C GLY A 72 18.03 -0.16 11.34
N LYS A 73 16.84 -0.55 11.80
CA LYS A 73 16.31 -1.91 11.62
C LYS A 73 15.00 -1.88 10.83
N PRO A 74 14.78 -2.79 9.88
CA PRO A 74 13.45 -3.04 9.33
C PRO A 74 12.47 -3.47 10.43
N ILE A 75 11.17 -3.20 10.26
CA ILE A 75 10.16 -3.48 11.29
C ILE A 75 10.13 -4.95 11.74
N ILE A 76 10.39 -5.88 10.81
CA ILE A 76 10.43 -7.32 11.09
C ILE A 76 11.57 -7.66 12.08
N TYR A 77 12.70 -6.97 11.98
CA TYR A 77 13.85 -7.17 12.89
C TYR A 77 13.78 -6.31 14.15
N TYR A 78 13.04 -5.20 14.12
CA TYR A 78 12.85 -4.33 15.27
C TYR A 78 11.80 -4.90 16.24
N ASP A 79 10.61 -5.22 15.73
CA ASP A 79 9.52 -5.83 16.49
C ASP A 79 8.59 -6.63 15.56
N ILE A 80 8.90 -7.92 15.41
CA ILE A 80 8.12 -8.86 14.59
C ILE A 80 6.68 -9.06 15.08
N THR A 81 6.42 -8.81 16.37
CA THR A 81 5.10 -8.99 16.97
C THR A 81 4.20 -7.75 16.81
N SER A 82 4.78 -6.63 16.36
CA SER A 82 4.05 -5.40 16.13
C SER A 82 2.98 -5.56 15.04
N LYS A 83 1.88 -4.80 15.18
CA LYS A 83 0.83 -4.75 14.14
C LYS A 83 1.39 -4.31 12.78
N GLY A 84 2.41 -3.46 12.77
CA GLY A 84 3.08 -3.02 11.55
C GLY A 84 3.86 -4.14 10.87
N ALA A 85 4.64 -4.92 11.62
CA ALA A 85 5.33 -6.10 11.08
C ALA A 85 4.35 -7.11 10.48
N THR A 86 3.28 -7.43 11.23
CA THR A 86 2.24 -8.35 10.75
C THR A 86 1.60 -7.86 9.46
N ALA A 87 1.26 -6.56 9.34
CA ALA A 87 0.68 -6.00 8.12
C ALA A 87 1.63 -6.10 6.92
N TYR A 88 2.92 -5.79 7.09
CA TYR A 88 3.90 -5.94 5.99
C TYR A 88 4.12 -7.40 5.59
N LEU A 89 4.10 -8.35 6.53
CA LEU A 89 4.17 -9.78 6.22
C LEU A 89 2.92 -10.26 5.45
N GLN A 90 1.74 -9.75 5.79
CA GLN A 90 0.51 -10.01 5.05
C GLN A 90 0.56 -9.41 3.64
N LEU A 91 1.02 -8.17 3.51
CA LEU A 91 1.19 -7.51 2.21
C LEU A 91 2.14 -8.30 1.31
N ALA A 92 3.27 -8.76 1.85
CA ALA A 92 4.21 -9.59 1.09
C ALA A 92 3.56 -10.88 0.56
N ARG A 93 2.71 -11.53 1.38
CA ARG A 93 1.94 -12.70 0.93
C ARG A 93 0.94 -12.35 -0.16
N GLU A 94 0.21 -11.25 0.01
CA GLU A 94 -0.78 -10.80 -0.98
C GLU A 94 -0.11 -10.47 -2.32
N LEU A 95 1.03 -9.79 -2.31
CA LEU A 95 1.79 -9.44 -3.50
C LEU A 95 2.26 -10.71 -4.24
N ILE A 96 2.84 -11.68 -3.53
CA ILE A 96 3.25 -12.96 -4.13
C ILE A 96 2.04 -13.69 -4.74
N GLN A 97 0.88 -13.66 -4.09
CA GLN A 97 -0.34 -14.28 -4.61
C GLN A 97 -0.86 -13.61 -5.88
N ARG A 98 -0.65 -12.30 -6.05
CA ARG A 98 -1.02 -11.56 -7.27
C ARG A 98 -0.07 -11.85 -8.44
N GLU A 99 1.22 -12.04 -8.16
CA GLU A 99 2.23 -12.35 -9.19
C GLU A 99 2.13 -13.78 -9.72
N VAL A 100 1.70 -14.74 -8.90
CA VAL A 100 1.52 -16.13 -9.34
C VAL A 100 0.25 -16.22 -10.19
N PRO A 101 0.34 -16.54 -11.49
CA PRO A 101 -0.85 -16.79 -12.30
C PRO A 101 -1.64 -17.92 -11.64
N SER A 102 -2.95 -17.76 -11.44
CA SER A 102 -3.80 -18.91 -11.12
C SER A 102 -3.60 -19.96 -12.21
N ALA A 103 -2.93 -21.06 -11.84
CA ALA A 103 -2.72 -22.22 -12.69
C ALA A 103 -4.05 -22.92 -13.00
#